data_AF-A0A7W7I155-F1
#
_entry.id   AF-A0A7W7I155-F1
#
_cell.length_a   1.000
_cell.length_b   1.000
_cell.length_c   1.000
_cell.angle_alpha   90.00
_cell.angle_beta   90.00
_cell.angle_gamma   90.00
#
_symmetry.space_group_name_H-M   'P 1'
#
loop_
_entity.id
_entity.type
_entity.pdbx_description
1 polymer ?
#
loop_
_entity_poly.entity_id
_entity_poly.type
_entity_poly.pdbx_seq_one_letter_code
_entity_poly.pdbx_strand_id
1 'polypeptide(L)'
;MILEVAVGSYGANAWIDVADKADVDTVLTAIDDEDCEQAPEQLYARSYDAGDVRRIELFSHDTYYTSLPDVVLFLLRRTGVVIRAFIALDHDEYGAEHIVLATLDGRVRRVHHSYVYPRFFGLWPYREGSPWRTDVATIGRERGGFTGRLVDGPSARSALARLYAVPLPEIHAAGRRARRSHQDLGIIGAPFEPWLDALGIEWSGPADEEPVLVRDGPRR
;
A
#
# COMPACT_ATOMS: atom_id res chain seq x y z
N MET A 1 -20.83 7.02 21.04
CA MET A 1 -21.43 6.75 19.72
C MET A 1 -20.57 5.67 19.09
N ILE A 2 -21.06 4.43 19.14
CA ILE A 2 -20.33 3.26 18.62
C ILE A 2 -20.59 3.29 17.11
N LEU A 3 -19.56 3.61 16.33
CA LEU A 3 -19.61 3.38 14.89
C LEU A 3 -19.74 1.86 14.73
N GLU A 4 -20.92 1.43 14.27
CA GLU A 4 -21.13 0.10 13.74
C GLU A 4 -20.05 -0.14 12.70
N VAL A 5 -19.18 -1.12 12.97
CA VAL A 5 -18.19 -1.64 12.03
C VAL A 5 -18.98 -2.20 10.86
N ALA A 6 -19.04 -1.44 9.76
CA ALA A 6 -19.73 -1.85 8.56
C ALA A 6 -19.10 -3.14 8.03
N VAL A 7 -19.95 -4.15 7.90
CA VAL A 7 -19.69 -5.44 7.28
C VAL A 7 -19.47 -5.23 5.78
N GLY A 8 -18.28 -5.58 5.29
CA GLY A 8 -17.86 -5.52 3.88
C GLY A 8 -17.28 -4.16 3.45
N SER A 9 -16.03 -3.87 3.81
CA SER A 9 -15.37 -2.61 3.45
C SER A 9 -14.15 -2.87 2.56
N TYR A 10 -14.34 -2.84 1.24
CA TYR A 10 -13.24 -2.63 0.33
C TYR A 10 -12.51 -1.33 0.67
N GLY A 11 -11.18 -1.37 0.65
CA GLY A 11 -10.40 -0.19 1.03
C GLY A 11 -8.96 -0.25 0.58
N ALA A 12 -8.35 0.92 0.48
CA ALA A 12 -6.93 1.05 0.23
C ALA A 12 -6.32 2.06 1.19
N ASN A 13 -5.14 1.73 1.70
CA ASN A 13 -4.31 2.62 2.49
C ASN A 13 -2.93 2.69 1.86
N ALA A 14 -2.31 3.86 1.87
CA ALA A 14 -0.93 4.03 1.46
C ALA A 14 -0.18 4.92 2.46
N TRP A 15 1.01 4.49 2.85
CA TRP A 15 1.92 5.24 3.69
C TRP A 15 3.12 5.68 2.85
N ILE A 16 3.18 6.98 2.58
CA ILE A 16 4.12 7.63 1.68
C ILE A 16 5.14 8.40 2.52
N ASP A 17 6.39 7.96 2.48
CA ASP A 17 7.48 8.65 3.18
C ASP A 17 8.11 9.67 2.25
N VAL A 18 8.14 10.93 2.68
CA VAL A 18 8.81 12.03 1.98
C VAL A 18 10.12 12.37 2.67
N ALA A 19 11.05 12.97 1.91
CA ALA A 19 12.34 13.39 2.46
C ALA A 19 12.19 14.37 3.64
N ASP A 20 13.14 14.33 4.57
CA ASP A 20 13.19 15.25 5.71
C ASP A 20 13.08 16.70 5.21
N LYS A 21 12.17 17.47 5.80
CA LYS A 21 11.83 18.87 5.45
C LYS A 21 11.27 19.08 4.04
N ALA A 22 10.92 18.01 3.32
CA ALA A 22 10.13 18.16 2.10
C ALA A 22 8.77 18.78 2.44
N ASP A 23 8.32 19.66 1.56
CA ASP A 23 7.00 20.26 1.68
C ASP A 23 5.92 19.21 1.36
N VAL A 24 5.14 18.86 2.37
CA VAL A 24 4.00 17.93 2.23
C VAL A 24 2.94 18.52 1.32
N ASP A 25 2.76 19.85 1.33
CA ASP A 25 1.74 20.52 0.52
C ASP A 25 2.03 20.35 -0.97
N THR A 26 3.32 20.28 -1.36
CA THR A 26 3.73 19.93 -2.72
C THR A 26 3.23 18.55 -3.15
N VAL A 27 3.22 17.56 -2.24
CA VAL A 27 2.71 16.21 -2.54
C VAL A 27 1.19 16.19 -2.58
N LEU A 28 0.53 16.84 -1.62
CA LEU A 28 -0.93 16.88 -1.55
C LEU A 28 -1.53 17.68 -2.73
N THR A 29 -0.93 18.81 -3.11
CA THR A 29 -1.38 19.61 -4.28
C THR A 29 -1.24 18.82 -5.59
N ALA A 30 -0.26 17.92 -5.69
CA ALA A 30 -0.10 17.09 -6.89
C ALA A 30 -1.24 16.07 -7.07
N ILE A 31 -2.01 15.75 -6.02
CA ILE A 31 -3.18 14.86 -6.10
C ILE A 31 -4.33 15.52 -6.89
N ASP A 32 -4.43 16.85 -6.81
CA ASP A 32 -5.41 17.67 -7.52
C ASP A 32 -4.98 18.05 -8.94
N ASP A 33 -3.77 17.67 -9.36
CA ASP A 33 -3.28 17.87 -10.72
C ASP A 33 -4.21 17.13 -11.70
N GLU A 34 -4.57 17.78 -12.81
CA GLU A 34 -5.41 17.20 -13.86
C GLU A 34 -4.77 15.93 -14.43
N ASP A 35 -3.45 15.83 -14.41
CA ASP A 35 -2.69 14.65 -14.84
C ASP A 35 -2.85 13.44 -13.87
N CYS A 36 -3.39 13.66 -12.67
CA CYS A 36 -3.72 12.60 -11.70
C CYS A 36 -5.15 12.06 -11.96
N GLU A 37 -5.46 11.70 -13.21
CA GLU A 37 -6.78 11.28 -13.69
C GLU A 37 -7.33 10.02 -13.00
N GLN A 38 -6.49 9.26 -12.30
CA GLN A 38 -6.82 7.96 -11.72
C GLN A 38 -7.04 8.02 -10.21
N ALA A 39 -7.08 9.20 -9.59
CA ALA A 39 -7.35 9.28 -8.16
C ALA A 39 -8.77 8.78 -7.82
N PRO A 40 -8.94 8.03 -6.71
CA PRO A 40 -10.26 7.68 -6.20
C PRO A 40 -11.13 8.93 -6.01
N GLU A 41 -12.45 8.77 -6.15
CA GLU A 41 -13.40 9.89 -6.01
C GLU A 41 -13.30 10.54 -4.64
N GLN A 42 -13.20 9.72 -3.58
CA GLN A 42 -12.90 10.18 -2.24
C GLN A 42 -11.52 9.67 -1.85
N LEU A 43 -10.62 10.64 -1.70
CA LEU A 43 -9.29 10.40 -1.21
C LEU A 43 -9.05 11.32 -0.02
N TYR A 44 -8.66 10.70 1.08
CA TYR A 44 -8.36 11.40 2.30
C TYR A 44 -6.87 11.28 2.58
N ALA A 45 -6.33 12.29 3.26
CA ALA A 45 -4.94 12.32 3.67
C ALA A 45 -4.79 12.78 5.12
N ARG A 46 -3.76 12.27 5.77
CA ARG A 46 -3.14 12.90 6.94
C ARG A 46 -1.63 12.88 6.81
N SER A 47 -0.95 13.77 7.53
CA SER A 47 0.51 13.74 7.60
C SER A 47 1.00 13.85 9.02
N TYR A 48 2.06 13.13 9.34
CA TYR A 48 2.65 13.09 10.68
C TYR A 48 4.14 12.77 10.61
N ASP A 49 4.86 13.08 11.69
CA ASP A 49 6.27 12.76 11.80
C ASP A 49 6.44 11.28 12.18
N ALA A 50 7.26 10.55 11.42
CA ALA A 50 7.49 9.12 11.57
C ALA A 50 8.99 8.83 11.73
N GLY A 51 9.57 9.34 12.80
CA GLY A 51 11.01 9.28 13.05
C GLY A 51 11.76 10.27 12.16
N ASP A 52 12.62 9.75 11.26
CA ASP A 52 13.49 10.56 10.39
C ASP A 52 12.81 10.99 9.07
N VAL A 53 11.53 10.69 8.90
CA VAL A 53 10.74 11.04 7.71
C VAL A 53 9.43 11.70 8.11
N ARG A 54 8.89 12.52 7.22
CA ARG A 54 7.49 12.92 7.26
C ARG A 54 6.69 11.89 6.46
N ARG A 55 5.62 11.39 7.03
CA ARG A 55 4.76 10.38 6.40
C ARG A 55 3.42 11.00 6.04
N ILE A 56 2.95 10.72 4.83
CA ILE A 56 1.60 11.01 4.39
C ILE A 56 0.87 9.66 4.33
N GLU A 57 -0.23 9.56 5.06
CA GLU A 57 -1.13 8.44 4.93
C GLU A 57 -2.31 8.85 4.05
N LEU A 58 -2.48 8.13 2.94
CA LEU A 58 -3.65 8.25 2.08
C LEU A 58 -4.57 7.07 2.33
N PHE A 59 -5.87 7.30 2.34
CA PHE A 59 -6.83 6.20 2.37
C PHE A 59 -8.06 6.52 1.53
N SER A 60 -8.63 5.46 0.96
CA SER A 60 -9.82 5.50 0.14
C SER A 60 -10.70 4.31 0.50
N HIS A 61 -11.96 4.62 0.75
CA HIS A 61 -13.05 3.65 0.88
C HIS A 61 -13.90 3.75 -0.40
N ASP A 62 -14.56 2.67 -0.81
CA ASP A 62 -15.45 2.56 -1.98
C ASP A 62 -14.81 2.22 -3.34
N THR A 63 -15.63 2.30 -4.39
CA THR A 63 -15.59 1.65 -5.72
C THR A 63 -14.34 1.90 -6.58
N TYR A 64 -13.37 2.68 -6.11
CA TYR A 64 -12.15 3.00 -6.85
C TYR A 64 -10.88 2.88 -6.01
N TYR A 65 -10.93 2.28 -4.82
CA TYR A 65 -9.76 2.07 -3.97
C TYR A 65 -8.58 1.41 -4.70
N THR A 66 -8.85 0.56 -5.69
CA THR A 66 -7.83 -0.13 -6.51
C THR A 66 -6.96 0.81 -7.35
N SER A 67 -7.34 2.08 -7.50
CA SER A 67 -6.53 3.08 -8.21
C SER A 67 -5.55 3.84 -7.31
N LEU A 68 -5.62 3.67 -5.99
CA LEU A 68 -4.67 4.29 -5.05
C LEU A 68 -3.19 4.02 -5.40
N PRO A 69 -2.78 2.80 -5.81
CA PRO A 69 -1.39 2.58 -6.20
C PRO A 69 -0.95 3.40 -7.43
N ASP A 70 -1.87 3.75 -8.33
CA ASP A 70 -1.59 4.60 -9.50
C ASP A 70 -1.36 6.05 -9.09
N VAL A 71 -2.13 6.55 -8.10
CA VAL A 71 -1.88 7.85 -7.47
C VAL A 71 -0.48 7.87 -6.85
N VAL A 72 -0.14 6.84 -6.08
CA VAL A 72 1.18 6.75 -5.43
C VAL A 72 2.31 6.69 -6.46
N LEU A 73 2.13 5.93 -7.54
CA LEU A 73 3.07 5.87 -8.66
C LEU A 73 3.23 7.25 -9.34
N PHE A 74 2.14 7.98 -9.54
CA PHE A 74 2.15 9.35 -10.06
C PHE A 74 2.95 10.27 -9.14
N LEU A 75 2.66 10.27 -7.83
CA LEU A 75 3.35 11.11 -6.85
C LEU A 75 4.86 10.84 -6.81
N LEU A 76 5.27 9.57 -6.84
CA LEU A 76 6.67 9.16 -6.93
C LEU A 76 7.38 9.68 -8.18
N ARG A 77 6.68 9.71 -9.33
CA ARG A 77 7.24 10.20 -10.60
C ARG A 77 7.26 11.73 -10.70
N ARG A 78 6.26 12.39 -10.13
CA ARG A 78 5.99 13.82 -10.35
C ARG A 78 6.74 14.72 -9.39
N THR A 79 6.73 14.37 -8.12
CA THR A 79 7.12 15.31 -7.05
C THR A 79 8.63 15.31 -6.78
N GLY A 80 9.30 14.18 -7.01
CA GLY A 80 10.72 14.01 -6.70
C GLY A 80 11.07 14.02 -5.20
N VAL A 81 10.10 14.22 -4.30
CA VAL A 81 10.30 14.27 -2.85
C VAL A 81 9.86 13.00 -2.12
N VAL A 82 9.04 12.17 -2.77
CA VAL A 82 8.63 10.87 -2.23
C VAL A 82 9.79 9.87 -2.34
N ILE A 83 10.19 9.30 -1.20
CA ILE A 83 11.28 8.32 -1.10
C ILE A 83 10.75 6.92 -1.38
N ARG A 84 9.66 6.55 -0.69
CA ARG A 84 9.07 5.21 -0.71
C ARG A 84 7.61 5.27 -0.32
N ALA A 85 6.87 4.23 -0.69
CA ALA A 85 5.51 4.05 -0.25
C ALA A 85 5.21 2.57 -0.01
N PHE A 86 4.48 2.29 1.06
CA PHE A 86 3.79 1.02 1.28
C PHE A 86 2.31 1.21 0.93
N ILE A 87 1.74 0.33 0.14
CA ILE A 87 0.34 0.39 -0.28
C ILE A 87 -0.32 -0.93 0.11
N ALA A 88 -1.47 -0.86 0.76
CA ALA A 88 -2.33 -1.99 1.10
C ALA A 88 -3.66 -1.84 0.36
N LEU A 89 -4.09 -2.89 -0.34
CA LEU A 89 -5.40 -3.02 -0.95
C LEU A 89 -6.12 -4.17 -0.25
N ASP A 90 -7.16 -3.82 0.50
CA ASP A 90 -8.04 -4.76 1.17
C ASP A 90 -9.20 -5.08 0.22
N HIS A 91 -9.17 -6.28 -0.34
CA HIS A 91 -10.25 -6.80 -1.17
C HIS A 91 -11.27 -7.59 -0.34
N ASP A 92 -11.34 -7.33 0.97
CA ASP A 92 -12.24 -8.00 1.90
C ASP A 92 -11.97 -9.52 1.93
N GLU A 93 -13.01 -10.34 1.88
CA GLU A 93 -12.92 -11.80 1.84
C GLU A 93 -12.31 -12.34 0.52
N TYR A 94 -12.18 -11.48 -0.49
CA TYR A 94 -11.75 -11.85 -1.84
C TYR A 94 -10.23 -11.77 -2.05
N GLY A 95 -9.50 -11.19 -1.11
CA GLY A 95 -8.05 -11.15 -1.12
C GLY A 95 -7.48 -9.91 -0.45
N ALA A 96 -6.15 -9.85 -0.43
CA ALA A 96 -5.43 -8.68 0.06
C ALA A 96 -4.14 -8.52 -0.72
N GLU A 97 -3.78 -7.31 -1.07
CA GLU A 97 -2.56 -7.02 -1.83
C GLU A 97 -1.75 -5.95 -1.12
N HIS A 98 -0.43 -6.11 -1.05
CA HIS A 98 0.43 -5.01 -0.66
C HIS A 98 1.61 -4.85 -1.61
N ILE A 99 1.97 -3.58 -1.82
CA ILE A 99 2.95 -3.15 -2.80
C ILE A 99 3.90 -2.17 -2.11
N VAL A 100 5.19 -2.33 -2.35
CA VAL A 100 6.21 -1.35 -1.94
C VAL A 100 6.85 -0.76 -3.18
N LEU A 101 6.67 0.55 -3.34
CA LEU A 101 7.29 1.35 -4.40
C LEU A 101 8.37 2.25 -3.79
N ALA A 102 9.44 2.51 -4.54
CA ALA A 102 10.47 3.46 -4.13
C ALA A 102 11.16 4.08 -5.35
N THR A 103 11.69 5.29 -5.17
CA THR A 103 12.58 5.92 -6.15
C THR A 103 14.00 5.47 -5.88
N LEU A 104 14.55 4.64 -6.76
CA LEU A 104 15.92 4.11 -6.67
C LEU A 104 16.68 4.51 -7.94
N ASP A 105 17.85 5.13 -7.79
CA ASP A 105 18.67 5.63 -8.91
C ASP A 105 17.88 6.51 -9.88
N GLY A 106 17.01 7.38 -9.34
CA GLY A 106 16.15 8.30 -10.11
C GLY A 106 15.01 7.63 -10.87
N ARG A 107 14.71 6.35 -10.59
CA ARG A 107 13.62 5.60 -11.23
C ARG A 107 12.72 4.95 -10.21
N VAL A 108 11.41 4.99 -10.45
CA VAL A 108 10.46 4.25 -9.62
C VAL A 108 10.62 2.74 -9.86
N ARG A 109 10.72 2.00 -8.76
CA ARG A 109 10.87 0.54 -8.73
C ARG A 109 9.86 -0.09 -7.79
N ARG A 110 9.36 -1.26 -8.17
CA ARG A 110 8.61 -2.14 -7.29
C ARG A 110 9.58 -3.02 -6.50
N VAL A 111 9.69 -2.74 -5.21
CA VAL A 111 10.65 -3.36 -4.29
C VAL A 111 10.11 -4.65 -3.70
N HIS A 112 8.82 -4.65 -3.34
CA HIS A 112 8.11 -5.79 -2.80
C HIS A 112 6.66 -5.78 -3.30
N HIS A 113 6.09 -6.95 -3.52
CA HIS A 113 4.71 -7.11 -3.94
C HIS A 113 4.21 -8.51 -3.56
N SER A 114 3.22 -8.56 -2.68
CA SER A 114 2.52 -9.78 -2.30
C SER A 114 1.03 -9.63 -2.51
N TYR A 115 0.43 -10.69 -3.02
CA TYR A 115 -1.01 -10.88 -3.17
C TYR A 115 -1.43 -12.11 -2.38
N VAL A 116 -2.38 -11.95 -1.48
CA VAL A 116 -2.94 -12.97 -0.60
C VAL A 116 -4.27 -13.42 -1.21
N TYR A 117 -4.26 -14.60 -1.84
CA TYR A 117 -5.48 -15.21 -2.35
C TYR A 117 -6.30 -15.86 -1.23
N PRO A 118 -7.64 -15.83 -1.31
CA PRO A 118 -8.48 -16.66 -0.48
C PRO A 118 -8.23 -18.13 -0.82
N ARG A 119 -8.10 -18.97 0.20
CA ARG A 119 -7.89 -20.41 0.02
C ARG A 119 -9.20 -21.16 0.17
N PHE A 120 -10.04 -21.12 -0.85
CA PHE A 120 -11.22 -21.98 -0.91
C PHE A 120 -10.84 -23.33 -1.53
N PHE A 121 -11.10 -24.44 -0.82
CA PHE A 121 -10.88 -25.79 -1.36
C PHE A 121 -11.76 -26.00 -2.60
N GLY A 122 -11.13 -26.19 -3.77
CA GLY A 122 -11.79 -26.70 -4.97
C GLY A 122 -12.50 -25.68 -5.87
N LEU A 123 -12.44 -24.38 -5.56
CA LEU A 123 -12.88 -23.32 -6.47
C LEU A 123 -11.67 -22.63 -7.09
N TRP A 124 -11.77 -22.29 -8.37
CA TRP A 124 -10.78 -21.48 -9.07
C TRP A 124 -10.50 -20.20 -8.26
N PRO A 125 -9.25 -19.67 -8.24
CA PRO A 125 -8.98 -18.41 -7.58
C PRO A 125 -9.95 -17.36 -8.12
N TYR A 126 -10.68 -16.73 -7.21
CA TYR A 126 -11.58 -15.63 -7.52
C TYR A 126 -10.83 -14.60 -8.38
N ARG A 127 -11.46 -14.15 -9.48
CA ARG A 127 -10.81 -13.39 -10.57
C ARG A 127 -11.04 -11.88 -10.51
N GLU A 128 -11.75 -11.38 -9.51
CA GLU A 128 -11.83 -9.94 -9.27
C GLU A 128 -10.50 -9.46 -8.66
N GLY A 129 -9.95 -8.37 -9.19
CA GLY A 129 -8.65 -7.86 -8.75
C GLY A 129 -7.48 -8.72 -9.23
N SER A 130 -7.19 -8.69 -10.54
CA SER A 130 -5.83 -9.05 -10.99
C SER A 130 -4.84 -8.18 -10.21
N PRO A 131 -3.68 -8.71 -9.80
CA PRO A 131 -2.73 -7.94 -9.01
C PRO A 131 -2.41 -6.62 -9.69
N TRP A 132 -2.25 -5.56 -8.90
CA TRP A 132 -2.00 -4.24 -9.45
C TRP A 132 -0.77 -4.24 -10.37
N ARG A 133 -0.96 -3.53 -11.49
CA ARG A 133 -0.02 -3.23 -12.59
C ARG A 133 1.37 -3.87 -12.44
N THR A 134 1.57 -4.97 -13.15
CA THR A 134 2.85 -5.70 -13.20
C THR A 134 3.89 -5.10 -14.14
N ASP A 135 3.61 -3.97 -14.79
CA ASP A 135 4.48 -3.28 -15.73
C ASP A 135 5.52 -2.35 -15.06
N VAL A 136 5.32 -1.98 -13.79
CA VAL A 136 6.35 -1.26 -13.02
C VAL A 136 7.55 -2.17 -12.78
N ALA A 137 8.72 -1.74 -13.29
CA ALA A 137 9.97 -2.49 -13.20
C ALA A 137 10.34 -2.84 -11.76
N THR A 138 10.73 -4.08 -11.54
CA THR A 138 11.15 -4.59 -10.23
C THR A 138 12.65 -4.38 -10.02
N ILE A 139 13.10 -4.44 -8.77
CA ILE A 139 14.52 -4.28 -8.38
C ILE A 139 15.43 -5.48 -8.72
N GLY A 140 14.91 -6.51 -9.41
CA GLY A 140 15.66 -7.71 -9.74
C GLY A 140 14.95 -8.59 -10.76
N ARG A 141 15.51 -9.76 -11.10
CA ARG A 141 14.81 -10.72 -11.95
C ARG A 141 13.61 -11.31 -11.19
N GLU A 142 12.45 -11.27 -11.83
CA GLU A 142 11.23 -11.85 -11.29
C GLU A 142 11.40 -13.35 -11.04
N ARG A 143 10.99 -13.81 -9.85
CA ARG A 143 10.67 -15.21 -9.59
C ARG A 143 9.20 -15.27 -9.16
N GLY A 144 8.32 -14.66 -9.94
CA GLY A 144 6.87 -14.70 -9.70
C GLY A 144 6.29 -16.00 -10.22
N GLY A 145 6.17 -17.02 -9.36
CA GLY A 145 5.26 -18.13 -9.61
C GLY A 145 3.82 -17.73 -9.25
N PHE A 146 2.83 -18.43 -9.80
CA PHE A 146 1.36 -18.27 -9.64
C PHE A 146 0.83 -18.41 -8.18
N THR A 147 1.66 -18.18 -7.18
CA THR A 147 1.39 -18.41 -5.75
C THR A 147 1.00 -17.15 -4.98
N GLY A 148 0.73 -16.03 -5.67
CA GLY A 148 0.47 -14.72 -5.05
C GLY A 148 1.73 -13.95 -4.62
N ARG A 149 2.92 -14.55 -4.73
CA ARG A 149 4.20 -13.85 -4.52
C ARG A 149 4.72 -13.31 -5.85
N LEU A 150 4.49 -12.03 -6.10
CA LEU A 150 4.88 -11.39 -7.35
C LEU A 150 6.31 -10.86 -7.25
N VAL A 151 6.64 -10.20 -6.13
CA VAL A 151 7.99 -9.71 -5.80
C VAL A 151 8.28 -9.96 -4.31
N ASP A 152 8.63 -11.21 -3.94
CA ASP A 152 8.90 -11.62 -2.54
C ASP A 152 10.10 -12.60 -2.41
N GLY A 153 11.11 -12.44 -3.26
CA GLY A 153 12.35 -13.23 -3.22
C GLY A 153 13.36 -12.74 -2.17
N PRO A 154 14.46 -13.47 -1.90
CA PRO A 154 15.52 -13.04 -0.98
C PRO A 154 16.08 -11.65 -1.31
N SER A 155 16.25 -11.33 -2.60
CA SER A 155 16.69 -10.01 -3.05
C SER A 155 15.67 -8.92 -2.75
N ALA A 156 14.37 -9.20 -2.94
CA ALA A 156 13.28 -8.27 -2.63
C ALA A 156 13.23 -7.98 -1.14
N ARG A 157 13.30 -9.02 -0.30
CA ARG A 157 13.32 -8.88 1.17
C ARG A 157 14.54 -8.15 1.67
N SER A 158 15.72 -8.41 1.10
CA SER A 158 16.95 -7.69 1.43
C SER A 158 16.88 -6.22 1.04
N ALA A 159 16.28 -5.91 -0.10
CA ALA A 159 16.09 -4.52 -0.52
C ALA A 159 15.02 -3.80 0.31
N LEU A 160 13.93 -4.47 0.66
CA LEU A 160 12.91 -3.94 1.57
C LEU A 160 13.51 -3.61 2.94
N ALA A 161 14.31 -4.53 3.51
CA ALA A 161 15.03 -4.33 4.76
C ALA A 161 15.92 -3.08 4.70
N ARG A 162 16.74 -2.94 3.64
CA ARG A 162 17.57 -1.74 3.44
C ARG A 162 16.74 -0.48 3.24
N LEU A 163 15.67 -0.57 2.46
CA LEU A 163 14.82 0.57 2.14
C LEU A 163 14.18 1.14 3.40
N TYR A 164 13.73 0.30 4.33
CA TYR A 164 13.11 0.71 5.60
C TYR A 164 14.09 0.83 6.77
N ALA A 165 15.39 0.59 6.55
CA ALA A 165 16.41 0.52 7.60
C ALA A 165 16.06 -0.48 8.73
N VAL A 166 15.40 -1.59 8.36
CA VAL A 166 14.94 -2.64 9.28
C VAL A 166 15.86 -3.87 9.18
N PRO A 167 16.13 -4.58 10.29
CA PRO A 167 16.87 -5.84 10.25
C PRO A 167 16.22 -6.90 9.33
N LEU A 168 17.01 -7.49 8.42
CA LEU A 168 16.53 -8.55 7.53
C LEU A 168 15.82 -9.73 8.26
N PRO A 169 16.25 -10.16 9.46
CA PRO A 169 15.52 -11.19 10.21
C PRO A 169 14.05 -10.85 10.51
N GLU A 170 13.71 -9.58 10.70
CA GLU A 170 12.34 -9.10 10.97
C GLU A 170 11.48 -9.20 9.71
N ILE A 171 12.01 -8.76 8.55
CA ILE A 171 11.36 -8.95 7.25
C ILE A 171 11.13 -10.45 6.95
N HIS A 172 12.08 -11.31 7.33
CA HIS A 172 11.90 -12.75 7.21
C HIS A 172 10.83 -13.29 8.16
N ALA A 173 10.70 -12.73 9.37
CA ALA A 173 9.66 -13.09 10.34
C ALA A 173 8.27 -12.67 9.85
N ALA A 174 8.14 -11.44 9.32
CA ALA A 174 6.93 -10.95 8.66
C ALA A 174 6.45 -11.92 7.57
N GLY A 175 7.34 -12.27 6.63
CA GLY A 175 7.02 -13.21 5.56
C GLY A 175 6.73 -14.65 6.02
N ARG A 176 7.08 -15.04 7.27
CA ARG A 176 6.67 -16.32 7.86
C ARG A 176 5.27 -16.21 8.48
N ARG A 177 5.00 -15.15 9.24
CA ARG A 177 3.67 -14.84 9.82
C ARG A 177 2.62 -14.70 8.71
N ALA A 178 2.94 -13.96 7.64
CA ALA A 178 2.06 -13.71 6.51
C ALA A 178 1.66 -14.96 5.69
N ARG A 179 2.24 -16.14 5.95
CA ARG A 179 1.81 -17.39 5.28
C ARG A 179 0.37 -17.77 5.63
N ARG A 180 -0.14 -17.25 6.74
CA ARG A 180 -1.50 -17.50 7.24
C ARG A 180 -2.46 -16.33 7.05
N SER A 181 -2.04 -15.19 6.48
CA SER A 181 -2.89 -14.01 6.27
C SER A 181 -4.18 -14.28 5.49
N HIS A 182 -4.24 -15.35 4.70
CA HIS A 182 -5.48 -15.78 4.04
C HIS A 182 -6.62 -16.17 5.01
N GLN A 183 -6.27 -16.48 6.26
CA GLN A 183 -7.23 -16.80 7.33
C GLN A 183 -7.85 -15.54 7.94
N ASP A 184 -7.21 -14.39 7.72
CA ASP A 184 -7.56 -13.09 8.28
C ASP A 184 -8.23 -12.18 7.23
N LEU A 185 -8.52 -12.72 6.03
CA LEU A 185 -9.31 -12.01 5.02
C LEU A 185 -10.72 -11.73 5.56
N GLY A 186 -11.28 -10.57 5.22
CA GLY A 186 -12.52 -10.06 5.82
C GLY A 186 -12.32 -9.34 7.17
N ILE A 187 -11.09 -9.26 7.67
CA ILE A 187 -10.73 -8.45 8.83
C ILE A 187 -9.82 -7.32 8.35
N ILE A 188 -10.33 -6.08 8.45
CA ILE A 188 -9.63 -4.87 7.99
C ILE A 188 -8.22 -4.82 8.59
N GLY A 189 -7.21 -4.66 7.75
CA GLY A 189 -5.82 -4.47 8.17
C GLY A 189 -5.05 -5.75 8.54
N ALA A 190 -5.75 -6.77 9.07
CA ALA A 190 -5.13 -7.98 9.62
C ALA A 190 -4.22 -8.75 8.64
N PRO A 191 -4.55 -8.88 7.33
CA PRO A 191 -3.65 -9.52 6.36
C PRO A 191 -2.28 -8.84 6.24
N PHE A 192 -2.20 -7.54 6.53
CA PHE A 192 -1.02 -6.68 6.35
C PHE A 192 -0.19 -6.52 7.63
N GLU A 193 -0.79 -6.76 8.81
CA GLU A 193 -0.16 -6.57 10.12
C GLU A 193 1.28 -7.10 10.21
N PRO A 194 1.63 -8.32 9.74
CA PRO A 194 3.00 -8.81 9.87
C PRO A 194 4.03 -7.93 9.17
N TRP A 195 3.64 -7.31 8.06
CA TRP A 195 4.50 -6.41 7.29
C TRP A 195 4.54 -5.02 7.90
N LEU A 196 3.39 -4.48 8.32
CA LEU A 196 3.29 -3.19 8.99
C LEU A 196 4.11 -3.17 10.28
N ASP A 197 3.96 -4.19 11.13
CA ASP A 197 4.77 -4.41 12.34
C ASP A 197 6.27 -4.36 12.04
N ALA A 198 6.71 -5.12 11.03
CA ALA A 198 8.12 -5.24 10.69
C ALA A 198 8.68 -3.96 10.06
N LEU A 199 7.84 -3.11 9.47
CA LEU A 199 8.25 -1.84 8.86
C LEU A 199 8.08 -0.64 9.81
N GLY A 200 7.56 -0.85 11.02
CA GLY A 200 7.23 0.24 11.94
C GLY A 200 6.17 1.18 11.35
N ILE A 201 5.20 0.62 10.65
CA ILE A 201 4.06 1.36 10.10
C ILE A 201 2.85 1.03 10.97
N GLU A 202 2.25 2.05 11.58
CA GLU A 202 1.03 1.87 12.36
C GLU A 202 -0.18 1.90 11.42
N TRP A 203 -1.07 0.92 11.57
CA TRP A 203 -2.39 1.00 10.97
C TRP A 203 -3.22 1.96 11.79
N SER A 204 -3.23 3.19 11.34
CA SER A 204 -3.98 4.23 11.98
C SER A 204 -5.48 4.00 11.77
N GLY A 205 -6.24 3.85 12.86
CA GLY A 205 -7.70 3.73 12.77
C GLY A 205 -8.35 5.04 12.30
N PRO A 206 -9.66 5.03 12.00
CA PRO A 206 -10.42 6.25 11.68
C PRO A 206 -10.55 7.24 12.86
N ALA A 207 -9.95 6.96 14.03
CA ALA A 207 -10.10 7.72 15.27
C ALA A 207 -8.90 8.65 15.61
N ASP A 208 -7.77 8.51 14.91
CA ASP A 208 -6.52 9.19 15.27
C ASP A 208 -6.30 10.43 14.38
N GLU A 209 -6.77 11.60 14.82
CA GLU A 209 -6.87 12.85 14.05
C GLU A 209 -7.82 12.77 12.84
N GLU A 210 -8.68 13.79 12.69
CA GLU A 210 -9.63 13.79 11.57
C GLU A 210 -8.87 13.95 10.25
N PRO A 211 -8.93 12.94 9.37
CA PRO A 211 -8.26 13.01 8.10
C PRO A 211 -8.91 14.05 7.18
N VAL A 212 -8.09 14.74 6.38
CA VAL A 212 -8.57 15.80 5.50
C VAL A 212 -8.96 15.19 4.15
N LEU A 213 -10.15 15.52 3.67
CA LEU A 213 -10.56 15.20 2.30
C LEU A 213 -9.69 16.01 1.33
N VAL A 214 -8.80 15.33 0.61
CA VAL A 214 -7.90 15.95 -0.37
C VAL A 214 -8.44 15.90 -1.78
N ARG A 215 -9.46 15.08 -2.03
CA ARG A 215 -10.20 15.05 -3.30
C ARG A 215 -11.64 14.65 -3.05
N ASP A 216 -12.57 15.47 -3.53
CA ASP A 216 -14.01 15.20 -3.55
C ASP A 216 -14.49 15.20 -5.01
N GLY A 217 -14.47 14.02 -5.63
CA GLY A 217 -14.94 13.81 -6.98
C GLY A 217 -16.46 14.03 -7.10
N PRO A 218 -16.98 14.37 -8.28
CA PRO A 218 -18.42 14.48 -8.46
C PRO A 218 -19.07 13.12 -8.18
N ARG A 219 -19.99 13.06 -7.20
CA ARG A 219 -20.81 11.88 -6.92
C ARG A 219 -21.52 11.45 -8.20
N ARG A 220 -21.11 10.34 -8.80
CA ARG A 220 -21.75 9.79 -10.01
C ARG A 220 -22.99 8.97 -9.66
#